data_AF-A0A9Q3QEC0-F1
#
_entry.id   AF-A0A9Q3QEC0-F1
#
_cell.length_a   1.000
_cell.length_b   1.000
_cell.length_c   1.000
_cell.angle_alpha   90.00
_cell.angle_beta   90.00
_cell.angle_gamma   90.00
#
_symmetry.space_group_name_H-M   'P 1'
#
loop_
_entity.id
_entity.type
_entity.pdbx_description
1 polymer ?
#
loop_
_entity_poly.entity_id
_entity_poly.type
_entity_poly.pdbx_seq_one_letter_code
_entity_poly.pdbx_strand_id
1 'polypeptide(L)'
;MDFITQLPWSNNFDSILVVVDSFSKMAIFIPAYGTITSLDLAQIFISHVFSKHGLPVSIVSDRVSLFVSSFWNQLCQKLKISRDLSTAFHPETYGQTERVNQNLEQYLWMYVSYHQDDWYTWIPLAEFAYNNAENSSTKQSPFFNHLWKKSQL
;
A
#
# COMPACT_ATOMS: atom_id res chain seq x y z
N MET A 1 4.67 -0.70 3.45
CA MET A 1 3.87 -1.69 2.69
C MET A 1 3.32 -2.67 3.68
N ASP A 2 2.04 -2.98 3.56
CA ASP A 2 1.33 -3.86 4.50
C ASP A 2 0.14 -4.51 3.80
N PHE A 3 -0.38 -5.61 4.34
CA PHE A 3 -1.57 -6.28 3.85
C PHE A 3 -2.74 -6.13 4.82
N ILE A 4 -3.86 -5.67 4.31
CA ILE A 4 -5.17 -5.93 4.94
C ILE A 4 -5.61 -7.30 4.43
N THR A 5 -5.81 -8.26 5.33
CA THR A 5 -6.13 -9.66 5.00
C THR A 5 -7.47 -10.06 5.60
N GLN A 6 -7.99 -11.24 5.21
CA GLN A 6 -9.24 -11.80 5.74
C GLN A 6 -10.47 -10.94 5.46
N LEU A 7 -10.45 -10.21 4.35
CA LEU A 7 -11.64 -9.51 3.86
C LEU A 7 -12.63 -10.54 3.28
N PRO A 8 -13.95 -10.27 3.33
CA PRO A 8 -14.92 -11.05 2.57
C PRO A 8 -14.53 -11.12 1.09
N TRP A 9 -14.89 -12.18 0.39
CA TRP A 9 -14.55 -12.32 -1.02
C TRP A 9 -15.26 -11.24 -1.86
N SER A 10 -14.51 -10.49 -2.67
CA SER A 10 -15.03 -9.54 -3.64
C SER A 10 -14.26 -9.64 -4.94
N ASN A 11 -14.95 -9.96 -6.05
CA ASN A 11 -14.34 -10.17 -7.37
C ASN A 11 -13.12 -11.12 -7.35
N ASN A 12 -13.21 -12.20 -6.58
CA ASN A 12 -12.15 -13.18 -6.31
C ASN A 12 -10.97 -12.66 -5.47
N PHE A 13 -11.02 -11.47 -4.88
CA PHE A 13 -10.00 -10.98 -3.94
C PHE A 13 -10.50 -11.06 -2.50
N ASP A 14 -9.58 -11.26 -1.56
CA ASP A 14 -9.82 -11.37 -0.10
C ASP A 14 -8.76 -10.60 0.71
N SER A 15 -7.89 -9.84 0.04
CA SER A 15 -6.85 -9.02 0.66
C SER A 15 -6.58 -7.74 -0.15
N ILE A 16 -5.96 -6.76 0.49
CA ILE A 16 -5.52 -5.50 -0.14
C ILE A 16 -4.06 -5.26 0.26
N LEU A 17 -3.18 -5.13 -0.72
CA LEU A 17 -1.83 -4.59 -0.52
C LEU A 17 -1.92 -3.06 -0.43
N VAL A 18 -1.47 -2.52 0.70
CA VAL A 18 -1.39 -1.08 0.95
C VAL A 18 0.06 -0.63 0.84
N VAL A 19 0.31 0.31 -0.06
CA VAL A 19 1.63 0.93 -0.27
C VAL A 19 1.50 2.42 -0.01
N VAL A 20 2.36 2.97 0.85
CA VAL A 20 2.35 4.39 1.21
C VAL A 20 3.73 5.00 0.92
N ASP A 21 3.76 6.07 0.14
CA ASP A 21 4.98 6.88 -0.06
C ASP A 21 5.22 7.72 1.20
N SER A 22 6.32 7.45 1.89
CA SER A 22 6.65 8.11 3.16
C SER A 22 6.86 9.63 3.04
N PHE A 23 7.19 10.12 1.84
CA PHE A 23 7.36 11.55 1.58
C PHE A 23 6.03 12.25 1.31
N SER A 24 5.37 11.91 0.20
CA SER A 24 4.13 12.58 -0.23
C SER A 24 2.90 12.18 0.57
N LYS A 25 2.98 11.06 1.30
CA LYS A 25 1.85 10.38 1.95
C LYS A 25 0.84 9.77 0.97
N MET A 26 1.20 9.67 -0.30
CA MET A 26 0.33 9.04 -1.30
C MET A 26 0.19 7.56 -0.98
N ALA A 27 -1.05 7.07 -0.89
CA ALA A 27 -1.36 5.67 -0.71
C ALA A 27 -1.80 5.04 -2.05
N ILE A 28 -1.46 3.77 -2.23
CA ILE A 28 -1.87 2.93 -3.34
C ILE A 28 -2.52 1.69 -2.74
N PHE A 29 -3.74 1.40 -3.17
CA PHE A 29 -4.54 0.27 -2.68
C PHE A 29 -4.71 -0.74 -3.81
N ILE A 30 -4.13 -1.93 -3.63
CA ILE A 30 -4.08 -2.94 -4.68
C ILE A 30 -4.80 -4.20 -4.21
N PRO A 31 -5.94 -4.59 -4.81
CA PRO A 31 -6.59 -5.86 -4.51
C PRO A 31 -5.63 -7.03 -4.75
N ALA A 32 -5.61 -7.96 -3.80
CA ALA A 32 -4.73 -9.12 -3.80
C ALA A 32 -5.46 -10.35 -3.24
N TYR A 33 -4.84 -11.51 -3.41
CA TYR A 33 -5.29 -12.77 -2.84
C TYR A 33 -4.54 -13.06 -1.53
N GLY A 34 -5.19 -13.63 -0.53
CA GLY A 34 -4.56 -14.01 0.74
C GLY A 34 -3.49 -15.10 0.56
N THR A 35 -3.54 -15.80 -0.58
CA THR A 35 -2.60 -16.85 -0.97
C THR A 35 -1.55 -16.41 -1.98
N ILE A 36 -1.36 -15.10 -2.21
CA ILE A 36 -0.33 -14.63 -3.16
C ILE A 36 1.05 -15.21 -2.81
N THR A 37 1.84 -15.48 -3.85
CA THR A 37 3.23 -15.86 -3.69
C THR A 37 4.16 -14.64 -3.71
N SER A 38 5.43 -14.84 -3.33
CA SER A 38 6.45 -13.79 -3.46
C SER A 38 6.68 -13.32 -4.92
N LEU A 39 6.38 -14.18 -5.89
CA LEU A 39 6.46 -13.85 -7.32
C LEU A 39 5.30 -12.94 -7.72
N ASP A 40 4.08 -13.27 -7.28
CA ASP A 40 2.90 -12.44 -7.52
C ASP A 40 3.05 -11.07 -6.87
N LEU A 41 3.58 -11.01 -5.64
CA LEU A 41 3.93 -9.76 -4.98
C LEU A 41 4.89 -8.91 -5.83
N ALA A 42 5.90 -9.51 -6.43
CA ALA A 42 6.82 -8.79 -7.31
C ALA A 42 6.16 -8.27 -8.58
N GLN A 43 5.28 -9.07 -9.20
CA GLN A 43 4.53 -8.62 -10.37
C GLN A 43 3.60 -7.45 -10.03
N ILE A 44 2.88 -7.54 -8.90
CA ILE A 44 2.02 -6.47 -8.38
C ILE A 44 2.85 -5.21 -8.12
N PHE A 45 3.98 -5.35 -7.40
CA PHE A 45 4.85 -4.22 -7.10
C PHE A 45 5.40 -3.56 -8.36
N ILE A 46 5.86 -4.33 -9.35
CA ILE A 46 6.37 -3.79 -10.60
C ILE A 46 5.25 -3.05 -11.37
N SER A 47 4.07 -3.67 -11.45
CA SER A 47 2.97 -3.18 -12.28
C SER A 47 2.26 -1.96 -11.70
N HIS A 48 2.17 -1.87 -10.37
CA HIS A 48 1.39 -0.83 -9.69
C HIS A 48 2.26 0.24 -9.02
N VAL A 49 3.47 -0.11 -8.55
CA VAL A 49 4.35 0.83 -7.85
C VAL A 49 5.46 1.31 -8.77
N PHE A 50 6.33 0.41 -9.21
CA PHE A 50 7.53 0.78 -9.97
C PHE A 50 7.16 1.46 -11.29
N SER A 51 6.34 0.82 -12.13
CA SER A 51 6.03 1.35 -13.48
C SER A 51 5.38 2.73 -13.48
N LYS A 52 4.64 3.09 -12.41
CA LYS A 52 3.83 4.33 -12.32
C LYS A 52 4.49 5.43 -11.48
N HIS A 53 5.30 5.06 -10.50
CA HIS A 53 5.87 5.99 -9.51
C HIS A 53 7.40 5.97 -9.43
N GLY A 54 8.06 5.03 -10.13
CA GLY A 54 9.50 4.85 -10.10
C GLY A 54 9.96 3.89 -9.00
N LEU A 55 11.27 3.60 -8.96
CA LEU A 55 11.86 2.73 -7.95
C LEU A 55 11.98 3.46 -6.61
N PRO A 56 11.49 2.88 -5.50
CA PRO A 56 11.76 3.43 -4.18
C PRO A 56 13.22 3.18 -3.78
N VAL A 57 13.79 4.11 -3.01
CA VAL A 57 15.14 3.95 -2.44
C VAL A 57 15.13 2.94 -1.29
N SER A 58 14.07 2.93 -0.50
CA SER A 58 13.87 1.98 0.58
C SER A 58 12.41 1.52 0.67
N ILE A 59 12.22 0.31 1.19
CA ILE A 59 10.92 -0.27 1.47
C ILE A 59 10.88 -0.65 2.95
N VAL A 60 9.86 -0.16 3.64
CA VAL A 60 9.50 -0.62 4.97
C VAL A 60 8.27 -1.51 4.86
N SER A 61 8.37 -2.74 5.35
CA SER A 61 7.26 -3.69 5.38
C SER A 61 7.18 -4.42 6.70
N ASP A 62 6.02 -5.01 6.99
CA ASP A 62 5.88 -5.92 8.11
C ASP A 62 6.68 -7.22 7.90
N ARG A 63 6.66 -8.09 8.92
CA ARG A 63 7.41 -9.35 8.92
C ARG A 63 6.64 -10.52 8.30
N VAL A 64 5.62 -10.27 7.47
CA VAL A 64 4.92 -11.34 6.76
C VAL A 64 5.90 -12.10 5.87
N SER A 65 5.74 -13.42 5.84
CA SER A 65 6.66 -14.37 5.18
C SER A 65 6.98 -14.00 3.72
N LEU A 66 6.02 -13.39 3.02
CA LEU A 66 6.16 -12.89 1.65
C LEU A 66 7.24 -11.81 1.55
N PHE A 67 7.21 -10.83 2.45
CA PHE A 67 8.22 -9.78 2.50
C PHE A 67 9.55 -10.27 3.06
N VAL A 68 9.62 -11.42 3.73
CA VAL A 68 10.90 -12.00 4.22
C VAL A 68 11.47 -13.04 3.24
N SER A 69 10.72 -13.39 2.18
CA SER A 69 11.11 -14.43 1.23
C SER A 69 12.46 -14.14 0.54
N SER A 70 13.20 -15.22 0.24
CA SER A 70 14.50 -15.15 -0.44
C SER A 70 14.38 -14.52 -1.83
N PHE A 71 13.27 -14.77 -2.53
CA PHE A 71 12.99 -14.18 -3.83
C PHE A 71 12.80 -12.66 -3.73
N TRP A 72 11.94 -12.19 -2.81
CA TRP A 72 11.73 -10.76 -2.61
C TRP A 72 13.02 -10.06 -2.16
N ASN A 73 13.86 -10.73 -1.36
CA ASN A 73 15.18 -10.21 -0.98
C ASN A 73 16.10 -10.03 -2.19
N GLN A 74 16.23 -11.07 -3.02
CA GLN A 74 17.05 -11.02 -4.23
C GLN A 74 16.57 -9.96 -5.23
N LEU A 75 15.26 -9.79 -5.38
CA LEU A 75 14.69 -8.75 -6.24
C LEU A 75 15.11 -7.35 -5.77
N CYS A 76 14.90 -7.04 -4.49
CA CYS A 76 15.30 -5.75 -3.94
C CYS A 76 16.81 -5.51 -4.02
N GLN A 77 17.64 -6.54 -3.77
CA GLN A 77 19.10 -6.44 -3.93
C GLN A 77 19.49 -6.09 -5.37
N LYS A 78 18.90 -6.78 -6.37
CA LYS A 78 19.15 -6.49 -7.80
C LYS A 78 18.72 -5.07 -8.18
N LEU A 79 17.62 -4.60 -7.61
CA LEU A 79 17.10 -3.25 -7.83
C LEU A 79 17.77 -2.18 -6.93
N LYS A 80 18.73 -2.58 -6.07
CA LYS A 80 19.40 -1.72 -5.09
C LYS A 80 18.44 -0.99 -4.14
N ILE A 81 17.33 -1.63 -3.79
CA ILE A 81 16.34 -1.12 -2.85
C ILE A 81 16.72 -1.56 -1.45
N SER A 82 16.89 -0.60 -0.53
CA SER A 82 17.09 -0.89 0.89
C SER A 82 15.81 -1.46 1.50
N ARG A 83 15.93 -2.41 2.41
CA ARG A 83 14.78 -3.07 3.02
C ARG A 83 14.87 -3.01 4.53
N ASP A 84 13.86 -2.41 5.14
CA ASP A 84 13.73 -2.35 6.57
C ASP A 84 12.46 -3.12 6.97
N LEU A 85 12.64 -4.19 7.75
CA LEU A 85 11.51 -4.91 8.31
C LEU A 85 11.07 -4.17 9.57
N SER A 86 9.79 -3.80 9.65
CA SER A 86 9.26 -3.18 10.85
C SER A 86 9.46 -4.12 12.04
N THR A 87 9.94 -3.55 13.13
CA THR A 87 9.98 -4.20 14.44
C THR A 87 8.97 -3.48 15.32
N ALA A 88 8.55 -4.10 16.43
CA ALA A 88 7.73 -3.43 17.44
C ALA A 88 8.34 -2.09 17.93
N PHE A 89 9.61 -1.81 17.61
CA PHE A 89 10.37 -0.63 18.01
C PHE A 89 10.60 0.40 16.87
N HIS A 90 9.96 0.28 15.69
CA HIS A 90 9.92 1.34 14.66
C HIS A 90 8.50 1.87 14.39
N PRO A 91 7.84 2.46 15.41
CA PRO A 91 6.45 2.88 15.33
C PRO A 91 6.19 4.02 14.32
N GLU A 92 7.19 4.83 13.98
CA GLU A 92 6.97 6.01 13.12
C GLU A 92 6.61 5.67 11.68
N THR A 93 7.25 4.64 11.10
CA THR A 93 6.98 4.22 9.72
C THR A 93 5.85 3.20 9.64
N TYR A 94 5.79 2.28 10.60
CA TYR A 94 4.71 1.28 10.66
C TYR A 94 3.37 1.94 11.01
N GLY A 95 3.35 2.85 11.99
CA GLY A 95 2.15 3.58 12.39
C GLY A 95 1.58 4.50 11.31
N GLN A 96 2.35 4.85 10.27
CA GLN A 96 1.79 5.54 9.11
C GLN A 96 0.93 4.59 8.28
N THR A 97 1.45 3.40 7.94
CA THR A 97 0.70 2.42 7.14
C THR A 97 -0.52 1.92 7.93
N GLU A 98 -0.37 1.68 9.23
CA GLU A 98 -1.47 1.27 10.11
C GLU A 98 -2.63 2.30 10.13
N ARG A 99 -2.31 3.60 10.23
CA ARG A 99 -3.32 4.65 10.13
C ARG A 99 -3.99 4.71 8.76
N VAL A 100 -3.25 4.45 7.69
CA VAL A 100 -3.82 4.38 6.33
C VAL A 100 -4.78 3.19 6.24
N ASN A 101 -4.41 2.04 6.76
CA ASN A 101 -5.27 0.85 6.78
C ASN A 101 -6.57 1.13 7.55
N GLN A 102 -6.48 1.73 8.74
CA GLN A 102 -7.67 2.11 9.52
C GLN A 102 -8.61 3.06 8.77
N ASN A 103 -8.05 4.06 8.05
CA ASN A 103 -8.86 4.96 7.24
C ASN A 103 -9.53 4.24 6.07
N LEU A 104 -8.81 3.31 5.41
CA LEU A 104 -9.36 2.50 4.32
C LEU A 104 -10.47 1.56 4.83
N GLU A 105 -10.26 0.88 5.95
CA GLU A 105 -11.27 0.02 6.58
C GLU A 105 -12.54 0.80 6.93
N GLN A 106 -12.40 2.00 7.52
CA GLN A 106 -13.54 2.87 7.80
C GLN A 106 -14.26 3.30 6.53
N TYR A 107 -13.51 3.68 5.48
CA TYR A 107 -14.10 4.01 4.18
C TYR A 107 -14.91 2.82 3.66
N LEU A 108 -14.31 1.63 3.57
CA LEU A 108 -15.01 0.45 3.08
C LEU A 108 -16.24 0.13 3.93
N TRP A 109 -16.15 0.23 5.26
CA TRP A 109 -17.30 -0.04 6.13
C TRP A 109 -18.51 0.86 5.87
N MET A 110 -18.29 2.10 5.41
CA MET A 110 -19.37 3.03 5.09
C MET A 110 -20.01 2.83 3.71
N TYR A 111 -19.24 2.35 2.72
CA TYR A 111 -19.67 2.32 1.31
C TYR A 111 -20.02 0.92 0.80
N VAL A 112 -19.43 -0.11 1.38
CA VAL A 112 -19.64 -1.50 0.99
C VAL A 112 -21.08 -1.92 1.30
N SER A 113 -21.67 -2.69 0.38
CA SER A 113 -23.03 -3.18 0.52
C SER A 113 -23.19 -4.11 1.73
N TYR A 114 -24.44 -4.39 2.11
CA TYR A 114 -24.74 -5.31 3.21
C TYR A 114 -24.12 -6.71 3.02
N HIS A 115 -23.97 -7.17 1.77
CA HIS A 115 -23.39 -8.48 1.44
C HIS A 115 -21.86 -8.52 1.54
N GLN A 116 -21.21 -7.35 1.65
CA GLN A 116 -19.76 -7.20 1.78
C GLN A 116 -18.91 -7.77 0.64
N ASP A 117 -19.50 -8.00 -0.53
CA ASP A 117 -18.87 -8.64 -1.68
C ASP A 117 -18.53 -7.65 -2.82
N ASP A 118 -18.73 -6.36 -2.62
CA ASP A 118 -18.52 -5.30 -3.62
C ASP A 118 -17.35 -4.35 -3.31
N TRP A 119 -16.61 -4.57 -2.21
CA TRP A 119 -15.51 -3.68 -1.80
C TRP A 119 -14.44 -3.48 -2.87
N TYR A 120 -14.18 -4.47 -3.73
CA TYR A 120 -13.24 -4.35 -4.85
C TYR A 120 -13.56 -3.14 -5.74
N THR A 121 -14.85 -2.89 -5.99
CA THR A 121 -15.32 -1.81 -6.87
C THR A 121 -15.10 -0.43 -6.27
N TRP A 122 -15.02 -0.34 -4.94
CA TRP A 122 -14.84 0.90 -4.19
C TRP A 122 -13.37 1.31 -4.03
N ILE A 123 -12.43 0.38 -4.24
CA ILE A 123 -11.00 0.64 -4.05
C ILE A 123 -10.48 1.86 -4.83
N PRO A 124 -10.79 2.04 -6.13
CA PRO A 124 -10.32 3.22 -6.86
C PRO A 124 -10.84 4.55 -6.26
N LEU A 125 -12.09 4.55 -5.79
CA LEU A 125 -12.70 5.73 -5.17
C LEU A 125 -12.14 5.99 -3.76
N ALA A 126 -11.86 4.93 -3.00
CA ALA A 126 -11.20 5.00 -1.70
C ALA A 126 -9.78 5.58 -1.83
N GLU A 127 -9.00 5.10 -2.81
CA GLU A 127 -7.65 5.60 -3.09
C GLU A 127 -7.69 7.08 -3.47
N PHE A 128 -8.61 7.47 -4.36
CA PHE A 128 -8.77 8.87 -4.75
C PHE A 128 -9.19 9.76 -3.57
N ALA A 129 -10.19 9.32 -2.79
CA ALA A 129 -10.67 10.07 -1.62
C ALA A 129 -9.57 10.28 -0.59
N TYR A 130 -8.78 9.23 -0.28
CA TYR A 130 -7.65 9.33 0.64
C TYR A 130 -6.58 10.29 0.11
N ASN A 131 -6.17 10.13 -1.15
CA ASN A 131 -5.07 10.92 -1.72
C ASN A 131 -5.46 12.39 -1.97
N ASN A 132 -6.74 12.71 -2.11
CA ASN A 132 -7.21 14.08 -2.32
C ASN A 132 -7.57 14.81 -1.01
N ALA A 133 -7.75 14.08 0.10
CA ALA A 133 -8.00 14.68 1.40
C ALA A 133 -6.75 15.40 1.94
N GLU A 134 -6.96 16.53 2.64
CA GLU A 134 -5.85 17.24 3.29
C GLU A 134 -5.25 16.38 4.40
N ASN A 135 -3.95 16.12 4.32
CA ASN A 135 -3.26 15.41 5.37
C ASN A 135 -2.89 16.39 6.50
N SER A 136 -3.30 16.07 7.73
CA SER A 136 -3.15 16.95 8.90
C SER A 136 -1.70 17.34 9.21
N SER A 137 -0.74 16.49 8.85
CA SER A 137 0.70 16.71 9.08
C SER A 137 1.34 17.58 8.00
N THR A 138 0.92 17.43 6.74
CA THR A 138 1.50 18.20 5.62
C THR A 138 0.71 19.44 5.23
N LYS A 139 -0.53 19.60 5.74
CA LYS A 139 -1.46 20.69 5.38
C LYS A 139 -1.76 20.80 3.88
N GLN A 140 -1.52 19.70 3.18
CA GLN A 140 -1.65 19.56 1.73
C GLN A 140 -2.15 18.15 1.45
N SER A 141 -2.83 17.95 0.33
CA SER A 141 -3.26 16.61 -0.07
C SER A 141 -2.07 15.78 -0.54
N PRO A 142 -2.06 14.47 -0.28
CA PRO A 142 -1.05 13.57 -0.82
C PRO A 142 -0.88 13.67 -2.34
N PHE A 143 -1.97 13.89 -3.06
CA PHE A 143 -1.98 14.08 -4.51
C PHE A 143 -1.19 15.32 -4.93
N PHE A 144 -1.40 16.46 -4.24
CA PHE A 144 -0.65 17.68 -4.49
C PHE A 144 0.85 17.49 -4.21
N ASN A 145 1.19 16.89 -3.06
CA ASN A 145 2.59 16.62 -2.69
C ASN A 145 3.29 15.69 -3.70
N HIS A 146 2.58 14.69 -4.21
CA HIS A 146 3.12 13.75 -5.18
C HIS A 146 3.44 14.43 -6.52
N LEU A 147 2.54 15.28 -7.01
CA LEU A 147 2.77 16.07 -8.22
C LEU A 147 3.93 17.06 -8.04
N TRP A 148 3.99 17.73 -6.88
CA TRP A 148 5.09 18.63 -6.55
C TRP A 148 6.43 17.88 -6.54
N LYS A 149 6.51 16.71 -5.86
CA LYS A 149 7.69 15.83 -5.85
C LYS A 149 8.16 15.49 -7.27
N LYS A 150 7.24 15.12 -8.16
CA LYS A 150 7.55 14.76 -9.56
C LYS A 150 8.07 15.94 -10.38
N SER A 151 7.76 17.19 -10.03
CA SER A 151 8.28 18.37 -10.71
C SER A 151 9.74 18.73 -10.35
N GLN A 152 10.27 18.12 -9.27
CA GLN A 152 11.61 18.38 -8.77
C GLN A 152 12.64 17.31 -9.22
N LEU A 153 12.19 16.27 -9.93
CA LEU A 153 12.99 15.15 -10.46
C LEU A 153 13.10 15.27 -11.98
#